data_AF-A0A2V7ZT57-F1
#
_entry.id   AF-A0A2V7ZT57-F1
#
_cell.length_a   1.000
_cell.length_b   1.000
_cell.length_c   1.000
_cell.angle_alpha   90.00
_cell.angle_beta   90.00
_cell.angle_gamma   90.00
#
_symmetry.space_group_name_H-M   'P 1'
#
loop_
_entity.id
_entity.type
_entity.pdbx_description
1 polymer ?
#
loop_
_entity_poly.entity_id
_entity_poly.type
_entity_poly.pdbx_seq_one_letter_code
_entity_poly.pdbx_strand_id
1 'polypeptide(L)' 'MSLVKSFAARARQSVQLRLEAFNMFNRANFAVPSGRVAFTNAAGDVSPTWGRITSTVTTSRQVQLGMKYLW' A
#
# COMPACT_ATOMS: atom_id res chain seq x y z
N MET A 1 9.40 -3.17 -4.97
CA MET A 1 10.05 -3.70 -6.19
C MET A 1 10.33 -2.53 -7.12
N SER A 2 11.46 -2.53 -7.82
CA SER A 2 11.85 -1.43 -8.72
C SER A 2 12.45 -2.00 -10.00
N LEU A 3 12.06 -1.43 -11.13
CA LEU A 3 12.62 -1.71 -12.45
C LEU A 3 13.15 -0.40 -13.02
N VAL A 4 14.38 -0.42 -13.52
CA VAL A 4 15.05 0.76 -14.07
C VAL A 4 15.59 0.44 -15.45
N LYS A 5 15.35 1.33 -16.42
CA LYS A 5 15.91 1.23 -17.77
C LYS A 5 16.47 2.57 -18.21
N SER A 6 17.71 2.58 -18.68
CA SER A 6 18.34 3.74 -19.30
C SER A 6 18.34 3.60 -20.82
N PHE A 7 18.02 4.70 -21.51
CA PHE A 7 18.06 4.87 -22.95
C PHE A 7 19.11 5.93 -23.27
N ALA A 8 20.01 5.62 -24.22
CA ALA A 8 20.91 6.62 -24.77
C ALA A 8 20.08 7.63 -25.59
N ALA A 9 20.30 8.92 -25.35
CA ALA A 9 19.66 9.97 -26.14
C ALA A 9 20.59 10.39 -27.29
N ARG A 10 21.54 11.30 -27.03
CA ARG A 10 22.61 11.69 -27.94
C ARG A 10 23.85 12.08 -27.14
N ALA A 11 25.05 11.89 -27.71
CA ALA A 11 26.32 12.18 -27.03
C ALA A 11 26.42 11.52 -25.64
N ARG A 12 26.83 12.26 -24.59
CA ARG A 12 26.91 11.80 -23.20
C ARG A 12 25.57 11.89 -22.43
N GLN A 13 24.46 12.12 -23.13
CA GLN A 13 23.13 12.28 -22.52
C GLN A 13 22.36 10.97 -22.48
N SER A 14 21.55 10.77 -21.44
CA SER A 14 20.67 9.60 -21.30
C SER A 14 19.36 9.92 -20.60
N VAL A 15 18.33 9.13 -20.88
CA VAL A 15 17.03 9.15 -20.20
C VAL A 15 16.88 7.86 -19.43
N GLN A 16 16.57 7.93 -18.14
CA GLN A 16 16.26 6.79 -17.29
C GLN A 16 14.76 6.78 -16.98
N LEU A 17 14.09 5.67 -17.29
CA LEU A 17 12.75 5.36 -16.83
C LEU A 17 12.82 4.41 -15.64
N ARG A 18 11.98 4.67 -14.63
CA ARG A 18 11.87 3.85 -13.42
C ARG A 18 10.42 3.52 -13.16
N LEU A 19 10.13 2.24 -12.96
CA LEU A 19 8.84 1.73 -12.52
C LEU A 19 8.99 1.14 -11.12
N GLU A 20 8.24 1.66 -10.16
CA GLU A 20 8.27 1.19 -8.77
C GLU A 20 6.91 0.66 -8.37
N ALA A 21 6.90 -0.50 -7.71
CA ALA A 21 5.69 -1.09 -7.17
C ALA A 21 5.87 -1.36 -5.67
N PHE A 22 5.00 -0.74 -4.88
CA PHE A 22 4.83 -0.98 -3.45
C PHE A 22 3.65 -1.91 -3.24
N ASN A 23 3.80 -2.87 -2.32
CA ASN A 23 2.83 -3.95 -2.14
C ASN A 23 2.51 -4.66 -3.47
N MET A 24 3.54 -5.19 -4.15
CA MET A 24 3.43 -5.75 -5.51
C MET A 24 2.35 -6.83 -5.61
N PHE A 25 2.17 -7.67 -4.60
CA PHE A 25 1.15 -8.72 -4.60
C PHE A 25 -0.21 -8.25 -4.04
N ASN A 26 -0.33 -6.98 -3.66
CA ASN A 26 -1.51 -6.40 -3.02
C ASN A 26 -1.97 -7.19 -1.78
N ARG A 27 -1.02 -7.62 -0.94
CA ARG A 27 -1.31 -8.31 0.31
C ARG A 27 -2.05 -7.35 1.25
N ALA A 28 -3.22 -7.78 1.73
CA ALA A 28 -3.93 -7.10 2.80
C ALA A 28 -3.29 -7.45 4.15
N ASN A 29 -2.84 -6.43 4.89
CA ASN A 29 -2.42 -6.57 6.28
C ASN A 29 -3.54 -6.00 7.16
N PHE A 30 -4.38 -6.87 7.69
CA PHE A 30 -5.55 -6.48 8.47
C PHE A 30 -5.16 -5.76 9.76
N ALA A 31 -5.88 -4.68 10.07
CA ALA A 31 -5.74 -3.98 11.34
C ALA A 31 -6.40 -4.79 12.47
N VAL A 32 -6.15 -4.35 13.71
CA VAL A 32 -6.92 -4.87 14.85
C VAL A 32 -8.41 -4.51 14.71
N PRO A 33 -9.34 -5.32 15.25
CA PRO A 33 -10.76 -5.02 15.20
C PRO A 33 -11.11 -3.61 15.72
N SER A 34 -12.02 -2.93 15.02
CA SER A 34 -12.46 -1.57 15.34
C SER A 34 -13.57 -1.53 16.39
N GLY A 35 -14.35 -2.61 16.55
CA GLY A 35 -15.28 -2.82 17.66
C GLY A 35 -14.58 -3.41 18.88
N ARG A 36 -14.01 -2.56 19.75
CA ARG A 36 -13.34 -2.95 21.01
C ARG A 36 -14.27 -3.07 22.21
N VAL A 37 -15.56 -2.84 22.03
CA VAL A 37 -16.57 -3.01 23.08
C VAL A 37 -17.31 -4.31 22.82
N ALA A 38 -17.14 -5.28 23.73
CA ALA A 38 -17.75 -6.60 23.60
C ALA A 38 -19.23 -6.59 24.00
N PHE A 39 -19.59 -5.84 25.04
CA PHE A 39 -20.93 -5.77 25.60
C PHE A 39 -21.47 -4.35 25.55
N THR A 40 -22.72 -4.18 25.10
CA THR A 40 -23.36 -2.87 24.92
C THR A 40 -24.11 -2.39 26.16
N ASN A 41 -24.35 -3.30 27.12
CA ASN A 41 -25.01 -2.98 28.39
C ASN A 41 -24.62 -3.96 29.52
N ALA A 42 -25.09 -3.68 30.73
CA ALA A 42 -24.85 -4.48 31.93
C ALA A 42 -25.61 -5.82 31.95
N ALA A 43 -26.60 -6.01 31.08
CA ALA A 43 -27.32 -7.28 30.92
C ALA A 43 -26.51 -8.31 30.10
N GLY A 44 -25.40 -7.89 29.47
CA GLY A 44 -24.51 -8.77 28.73
C GLY A 44 -24.82 -8.87 27.24
N ASP A 45 -25.58 -7.94 26.68
CA ASP A 45 -25.86 -7.94 25.24
C ASP A 45 -24.58 -7.71 24.42
N VAL A 46 -24.29 -8.61 23.48
CA VAL A 46 -23.07 -8.58 22.67
C VAL A 46 -23.16 -7.53 21.57
N SER A 47 -22.11 -6.74 21.40
CA SER A 47 -22.03 -5.75 20.32
C SER A 47 -21.98 -6.43 18.94
N PRO A 48 -22.83 -6.02 17.98
CA PRO A 48 -22.84 -6.59 16.62
C PRO A 48 -21.57 -6.26 15.82
N THR A 49 -20.73 -5.35 16.32
CA THR A 49 -19.46 -4.96 15.70
C THR A 49 -18.24 -5.52 16.43
N TRP A 50 -18.43 -6.25 17.54
CA TRP A 50 -17.34 -6.86 18.28
C TRP A 50 -16.52 -7.80 17.38
N GLY A 51 -15.19 -7.66 17.43
CA GLY A 51 -14.27 -8.49 16.65
C GLY A 51 -14.24 -8.20 15.14
N ARG A 52 -15.03 -7.24 14.63
CA ARG A 52 -15.04 -6.88 13.21
C ARG A 52 -13.80 -6.05 12.84
N ILE A 53 -13.08 -6.50 11.80
CA ILE A 53 -11.99 -5.74 11.18
C ILE A 53 -12.55 -4.94 10.00
N THR A 54 -12.31 -3.63 10.00
CA THR A 54 -12.83 -2.71 8.97
C THR A 54 -11.74 -1.96 8.22
N SER A 55 -10.46 -2.23 8.49
CA SER A 55 -9.33 -1.52 7.88
C SER A 55 -8.08 -2.41 7.75
N THR A 56 -7.13 -1.93 6.95
CA THR A 56 -5.77 -2.49 6.84
C THR A 56 -4.77 -1.50 7.42
N VAL A 57 -3.65 -2.02 7.92
CA VAL A 57 -2.57 -1.21 8.51
C VAL A 57 -1.70 -0.58 7.42
N THR A 58 -1.48 -1.30 6.33
CA THR A 58 -0.66 -0.84 5.20
C THR A 58 -1.55 -0.38 4.04
N THR A 59 -0.99 0.49 3.20
CA THR A 59 -1.63 0.88 1.95
C THR A 59 -1.77 -0.30 0.97
N SER A 60 -2.76 -0.20 0.09
CA SER A 60 -2.92 -1.09 -1.07
C SER A 60 -1.75 -0.90 -2.05
N ARG A 61 -1.69 -1.76 -3.08
CA ARG A 61 -0.70 -1.66 -4.16
C ARG A 61 -0.60 -0.23 -4.70
N GLN A 62 0.61 0.29 -4.75
CA GLN A 62 0.92 1.55 -5.41
C GLN A 62 1.94 1.29 -6.51
N VAL A 63 1.71 1.88 -7.68
CA VAL A 63 2.63 1.83 -8.82
C VAL A 63 3.02 3.25 -9.17
N GLN A 64 4.31 3.49 -9.33
CA GLN A 64 4.87 4.81 -9.63
C GLN A 64 5.74 4.73 -10.87
N LEU A 65 5.64 5.74 -11.73
CA LEU A 65 6.46 5.92 -12.91
C LEU A 65 7.30 7.20 -12.74
N GLY A 66 8.62 7.05 -12.87
CA GLY A 66 9.57 8.16 -12.82
C GLY A 66 10.40 8.24 -14.10
N MET A 67 10.76 9.46 -14.48
CA MET A 67 11.70 9.74 -15.56
C MET A 67 12.81 10.66 -15.04
N LYS A 68 14.05 10.35 -15.39
CA LYS A 68 15.22 11.18 -15.11
C LYS A 68 16.00 11.41 -16.40
N TYR A 69 16.27 12.67 -16.71
CA TYR A 69 17.17 13.04 -17.80
C TYR A 69 18.56 13.37 -17.23
N LEU A 70 19.60 12.93 -17.92
CA LEU A 70 21.01 13.06 -17.55
C LEU A 70 21.74 13.69 -18.74
N TRP A 71 22.49 14.76 -18.50
CA TRP A 71 23.23 15.51 -19.52
C TRP A 71 24.69 15.73 -19.15
#